data_AF-A0A920H548-F1
#
_entry.id   AF-A0A920H548-F1
#
_cell.length_a   1.000
_cell.length_b   1.000
_cell.length_c   1.000
_cell.angle_alpha   90.00
_cell.angle_beta   90.00
_cell.angle_gamma   90.00
#
_symmetry.space_group_name_H-M   'P 1'
#
loop_
_entity.id
_entity.type
_entity.pdbx_description
1 polymer ?
#
loop_
_entity_poly.entity_id
_entity_poly.type
_entity_poly.pdbx_seq_one_letter_code
_entity_poly.pdbx_strand_id
1 'polypeptide(L)' 'MAVNPVKSILNKLKNNEISAEEAEKLLLNNLSESIGSATIDHARSIFKEFPEVIFAEGKELKILFKYLKKF' A
#
# COMPACT_ATOMS: atom_id res chain seq x y z
N MET A 1 13.70 -11.29 9.54
CA MET A 1 13.22 -11.04 8.17
C MET A 1 11.71 -10.96 8.21
N ALA A 2 11.12 -9.81 7.88
CA ALA A 2 9.66 -9.68 7.88
C ALA A 2 9.08 -10.58 6.79
N VAL A 3 8.15 -11.46 7.16
CA VAL A 3 7.46 -12.36 6.23
C VAL A 3 6.63 -11.48 5.29
N ASN A 4 6.91 -11.53 3.99
CA ASN A 4 6.13 -10.77 3.01
C ASN A 4 4.71 -11.39 2.95
N PRO A 5 3.66 -10.65 3.38
CA PRO A 5 2.31 -11.20 3.49
C PRO A 5 1.75 -11.64 2.14
N VAL A 6 2.11 -10.94 1.05
CA VAL A 6 1.76 -11.31 -0.33
C VAL A 6 2.36 -12.68 -0.67
N LYS A 7 3.64 -12.89 -0.37
CA LYS A 7 4.32 -14.17 -0.65
C LYS A 7 3.68 -15.33 0.11
N SER A 8 3.21 -15.10 1.35
CA SER A 8 2.48 -16.12 2.10
C SER A 8 1.15 -16.46 1.44
N ILE A 9 0.38 -15.47 0.98
CA ILE A 9 -0.92 -15.69 0.33
C ILE A 9 -0.75 -16.45 -0.99
N LEU A 10 0.26 -16.07 -1.79
CA LEU A 10 0.58 -16.74 -3.05
C LEU A 10 1.00 -18.21 -2.84
N ASN A 11 1.75 -18.51 -1.77
CA ASN A 11 2.10 -19.90 -1.45
C ASN A 11 0.87 -20.73 -1.07
N LYS A 12 -0.06 -20.18 -0.28
CA LYS A 12 -1.32 -20.85 0.07
C LYS A 12 -2.17 -21.14 -1.16
N LEU A 13 -2.29 -20.17 -2.07
CA LEU A 13 -3.00 -20.34 -3.33
C LEU A 13 -2.33 -21.42 -4.21
N LYS A 14 -1.00 -21.37 -4.36
CA LYS A 14 -0.23 -22.37 -5.13
C LYS A 14 -0.42 -23.79 -4.58
N ASN A 15 -0.56 -23.93 -3.27
CA ASN A 15 -0.78 -25.20 -2.59
C ASN A 15 -2.26 -25.65 -2.61
N ASN A 16 -3.17 -24.90 -3.25
CA ASN A 16 -4.62 -25.11 -3.21
C ASN A 16 -5.21 -25.10 -1.77
N GLU A 17 -4.57 -24.37 -0.83
CA GLU A 17 -5.06 -24.21 0.54
C GLU A 17 -6.17 -23.17 0.67
N ILE A 18 -6.26 -22.25 -0.29
CA ILE A 18 -7.28 -21.20 -0.41
C ILE A 18 -7.72 -21.09 -1.87
N SER A 19 -8.96 -20.64 -2.09
CA SER A 19 -9.45 -20.36 -3.44
C SER A 19 -8.82 -19.07 -4.01
N ALA A 20 -8.96 -18.88 -5.33
CA ALA A 20 -8.53 -17.65 -5.97
C ALA A 20 -9.26 -16.42 -5.40
N GLU A 21 -10.56 -16.56 -5.13
CA GLU A 21 -11.42 -15.52 -4.55
C GLU A 21 -11.01 -15.16 -3.11
N GLU A 22 -10.58 -16.16 -2.33
CA GLU A 22 -10.06 -15.94 -0.98
C GLU A 22 -8.69 -15.24 -1.00
N ALA A 23 -7.81 -15.66 -1.91
CA ALA A 23 -6.52 -15.01 -2.10
C ALA A 23 -6.67 -13.54 -2.51
N GLU A 24 -7.60 -13.23 -3.42
CA GLU A 24 -7.92 -11.87 -3.84
C GLU A 24 -8.33 -10.99 -2.66
N LYS A 25 -9.30 -11.45 -1.85
CA LYS A 25 -9.75 -10.71 -0.65
C LYS A 25 -8.62 -10.46 0.34
N LEU A 26 -7.78 -11.46 0.57
CA LEU A 26 -6.64 -11.35 1.49
C LEU A 26 -5.60 -10.36 0.97
N LEU A 27 -5.36 -10.32 -0.35
CA LEU A 27 -4.46 -9.35 -0.94
C LEU A 27 -5.02 -7.94 -0.78
N LEU A 28 -6.27 -7.71 -1.18
CA LEU A 28 -6.92 -6.39 -1.09
C LEU A 28 -6.97 -5.83 0.33
N ASN A 29 -7.32 -6.67 1.32
CA ASN A 29 -7.35 -6.26 2.73
C ASN A 29 -5.95 -5.97 3.30
N ASN A 30 -4.89 -6.57 2.75
CA ASN A 30 -3.51 -6.27 3.15
C ASN A 30 -2.92 -5.04 2.44
N LEU A 31 -3.61 -4.45 1.46
CA LEU A 31 -3.10 -3.26 0.76
C LEU A 31 -3.36 -1.98 1.54
N SER A 32 -4.52 -1.87 2.20
CA SER A 32 -4.83 -0.70 3.01
C SER A 32 -5.88 -0.96 4.09
N GLU A 33 -5.83 -0.17 5.15
CA GLU A 33 -6.73 -0.25 6.30
C GLU A 33 -7.38 1.11 6.57
N SER A 34 -8.71 1.15 6.68
CA SER A 34 -9.43 2.38 7.05
C SER A 34 -9.53 2.51 8.57
N ILE A 35 -9.10 3.65 9.11
CA ILE A 35 -9.19 4.00 10.55
C ILE A 35 -10.21 5.13 10.81
N GLY A 36 -11.23 5.23 9.95
CA GLY A 36 -12.32 6.21 10.07
C GLY A 36 -12.00 7.56 9.43
N SER A 37 -11.01 8.29 9.95
CA SER A 37 -10.61 9.62 9.43
C SER A 37 -9.43 9.58 8.45
N ALA A 38 -8.82 8.41 8.26
CA ALA A 38 -7.70 8.20 7.35
C ALA A 38 -7.64 6.75 6.87
N THR A 39 -6.92 6.52 5.78
CA THR A 39 -6.62 5.19 5.25
C THR A 39 -5.10 4.96 5.33
N ILE A 40 -4.71 3.88 5.98
CA ILE A 40 -3.33 3.41 6.08
C ILE A 40 -3.04 2.58 4.83
N ASP A 41 -2.12 3.03 3.98
CA ASP A 41 -1.64 2.28 2.82
C ASP A 41 -0.47 1.39 3.23
N HIS A 42 -0.75 0.10 3.43
CA HIS A 42 0.22 -0.94 3.80
C HIS A 42 1.10 -1.35 2.61
N ALA A 43 0.59 -1.18 1.39
CA ALA A 43 1.29 -1.46 0.14
C ALA A 43 2.35 -0.40 -0.20
N ARG A 44 2.35 0.73 0.50
CA ARG A 44 3.37 1.78 0.40
C ARG A 44 4.80 1.31 0.64
N SER A 45 4.98 0.20 1.36
CA SER A 45 6.29 -0.42 1.57
C SER A 45 6.82 -1.15 0.32
N ILE A 46 5.93 -1.52 -0.61
CA ILE A 46 6.21 -2.29 -1.83
C ILE A 46 6.33 -1.37 -3.05
N PHE A 47 5.46 -0.36 -3.17
CA PHE A 47 5.33 0.49 -4.37
C PHE A 47 6.36 1.63 -4.52
N LYS A 48 7.43 1.66 -3.73
CA LYS A 48 8.41 2.75 -3.83
C LYS A 48 9.38 2.55 -5.00
N GLU A 49 8.97 2.97 -6.20
CA GLU A 49 9.90 3.35 -7.28
C GLU A 49 9.73 4.80 -7.76
N PHE A 50 8.59 5.46 -7.49
CA PHE A 50 8.43 6.89 -7.73
C PHE A 50 7.73 7.61 -6.55
N PRO A 51 8.24 8.77 -6.12
CA PRO A 51 7.73 9.47 -4.95
C PRO A 51 6.56 10.41 -5.27
N GLU A 52 5.46 10.23 -4.54
CA GLU A 52 4.29 11.11 -4.59
C GLU A 52 4.23 12.06 -3.38
N VAL A 53 3.84 13.31 -3.63
CA VAL A 53 3.64 14.32 -2.61
C VAL A 53 2.15 14.58 -2.43
N ILE A 54 1.59 14.08 -1.33
CA ILE A 54 0.16 14.25 -1.02
C ILE A 54 -0.07 15.64 -0.41
N PHE A 55 -0.83 16.46 -1.13
CA PHE A 55 -1.35 17.72 -0.64
C PHE A 55 -2.62 17.50 0.18
N ALA A 56 -2.67 18.06 1.38
CA ALA A 56 -3.84 18.04 2.25
C ALA A 56 -4.25 19.49 2.51
N GLU A 57 -5.54 19.73 2.69
CA GLU A 57 -6.10 21.06 2.98
C GLU A 57 -5.37 21.71 4.17
N GLY A 58 -4.92 22.96 4.00
CA GLY A 58 -4.11 23.68 4.98
C GLY A 58 -2.59 23.61 4.80
N LYS A 59 -2.05 22.82 3.86
CA LYS A 59 -0.62 22.86 3.52
C LYS A 59 -0.28 24.06 2.63
N GLU A 60 0.87 24.69 2.84
CA GLU A 60 1.35 25.77 1.97
C GLU A 60 1.92 25.23 0.65
N LEU A 61 1.46 25.79 -0.47
CA LEU A 61 1.85 25.38 -1.83
C LEU A 61 3.36 25.45 -2.09
N LYS A 62 4.07 26.40 -1.47
CA LYS A 62 5.52 26.56 -1.62
C LYS A 62 6.28 25.31 -1.17
N ILE A 63 5.77 24.63 -0.15
CA ILE A 63 6.35 23.39 0.39
C ILE A 63 6.18 22.25 -0.61
N LEU A 64 5.00 22.12 -1.24
CA LEU A 64 4.71 21.13 -2.28
C LEU A 64 5.67 21.25 -3.48
N PHE A 65 5.89 22.47 -3.99
CA PHE A 65 6.78 22.72 -5.13
C PHE A 65 8.26 22.41 -4.85
N LYS A 66 8.72 22.59 -3.60
CA LYS A 66 10.08 22.21 -3.20
C LYS A 66 10.32 20.71 -3.33
N TYR A 67 9.31 19.88 -3.05
CA TYR A 67 9.42 18.42 -3.16
C TYR A 67 9.32 17.94 -4.62
N LEU A 68 8.47 18.56 -5.43
CA LEU A 68 8.30 18.20 -6.85
C LEU A 68 9.54 18.50 -7.69
N LYS A 69 10.32 19.54 -7.40
CA LYS A 69 11.57 19.86 -8.13
C LYS A 69 12.75 18.93 -7.84
N LYS A 70 12.60 18.04 -6.84
CA LYS A 70 13.66 17.14 -6.38
C LYS A 70 13.62 15.77 -7.09
N PHE A 71 12.58 15.54 -7.89
CA PHE A 71 12.37 14.39 -8.74
C PHE A 71 12.32 14.86 -10.20
#